data_AF-A0A3G6IPH3-F1
#
_entry.id   AF-A0A3G6IPH3-F1
#
_cell.length_a   1.000
_cell.length_b   1.000
_cell.length_c   1.000
_cell.angle_alpha   90.00
_cell.angle_beta   90.00
_cell.angle_gamma   90.00
#
_symmetry.space_group_name_H-M   'P 1'
#
loop_
_entity.id
_entity.type
_entity.pdbx_description
1 polymer ?
#
loop_
_entity_poly.entity_id
_entity_poly.type
_entity_poly.pdbx_seq_one_letter_code
_entity_poly.pdbx_strand_id
1 'polypeptide(L)'
;VVDKYSITRYSTGEWRKNNQEMLTPRATDKAHALETQIKTDVNNAFSNMNNKLKDSDKKINKRIENLSYWKKQIESTLQAMNKEINTLDDDRARLKGACKILMMPEAISRECLELRTGRYEPDLVRDDAEQELIKEVAIVGEIRRVFTTTLLQVEKQMARNKAAKSSIEFDWSDKMVTLKVDKKNASLSPESNLIVCHPGVARWPENATTLEYWEHYCSESIRNCEEVRKASEKLRGDLMTVIT
;
A
#
# COMPACT_ATOMS: atom_id res chain seq x y z
N VAL A 1 -94.90 1.49 18.51
CA VAL A 1 -94.33 1.93 17.22
C VAL A 1 -92.86 2.23 17.46
N VAL A 2 -91.96 1.34 17.03
CA VAL A 2 -90.51 1.60 17.03
C VAL A 2 -90.22 2.25 15.70
N ASP A 3 -89.97 3.56 15.72
CA ASP A 3 -89.63 4.33 14.53
C ASP A 3 -88.24 3.91 14.02
N LYS A 4 -88.07 3.90 12.69
CA LYS A 4 -86.91 3.42 11.92
C LYS A 4 -85.59 4.16 12.25
N TYR A 5 -85.66 5.14 13.15
CA TYR A 5 -84.58 6.01 13.61
C TYR A 5 -84.22 5.83 15.10
N SER A 6 -84.87 4.92 15.84
CA SER A 6 -84.73 4.80 17.31
C SER A 6 -83.90 3.60 17.78
N ILE A 7 -82.79 3.30 17.11
CA ILE A 7 -81.79 2.34 17.61
C ILE A 7 -80.57 3.13 18.08
N THR A 8 -80.62 3.66 19.29
CA THR A 8 -79.38 3.96 20.03
C THR A 8 -79.17 2.86 21.04
N ARG A 9 -78.13 2.04 20.80
CA ARG A 9 -77.68 0.93 21.65
C ARG A 9 -77.43 1.33 23.12
N TYR A 10 -77.26 2.62 23.36
CA TYR A 10 -77.01 3.21 24.67
C TYR A 10 -77.92 4.43 24.86
N SER A 11 -78.39 4.62 26.09
CA SER A 11 -79.11 5.82 26.52
C SER A 11 -78.14 6.99 26.74
N THR A 12 -78.67 8.21 26.75
CA THR A 12 -77.89 9.42 27.06
C THR A 12 -77.29 9.38 28.47
N GLY A 13 -77.96 8.73 29.43
CA GLY A 13 -77.45 8.51 30.78
C GLY A 13 -76.25 7.56 30.82
N GLU A 14 -76.32 6.44 30.09
CA GLU A 14 -75.20 5.49 29.96
C GLU A 14 -73.99 6.12 29.27
N TRP A 15 -74.22 6.92 28.22
CA TRP A 15 -73.15 7.70 27.57
C TRP A 15 -72.49 8.70 28.53
N ARG A 16 -73.27 9.44 29.33
CA ARG A 16 -72.73 10.38 30.32
C ARG A 16 -71.92 9.67 31.40
N LYS A 17 -72.41 8.55 31.93
CA LYS A 17 -71.70 7.76 32.94
C LYS A 17 -70.38 7.22 32.41
N ASN A 18 -70.38 6.62 31.21
CA ASN A 18 -69.16 6.14 30.57
C ASN A 18 -68.14 7.26 30.33
N ASN A 19 -68.59 8.43 29.88
CA ASN A 19 -67.71 9.57 29.68
C ASN A 19 -67.17 10.12 31.01
N GLN A 20 -67.96 10.11 32.08
CA GLN A 20 -67.50 10.54 33.40
C GLN A 20 -66.46 9.57 33.98
N GLU A 21 -66.58 8.27 33.69
CA GLU A 21 -65.61 7.25 34.08
C GLU A 21 -64.34 7.28 33.20
N MET A 22 -64.47 7.52 31.89
CA MET A 22 -63.34 7.59 30.96
C MET A 22 -62.56 8.91 31.03
N LEU A 23 -63.24 10.04 31.16
CA LEU A 23 -62.65 11.39 31.19
C LEU A 23 -62.42 11.84 32.63
N THR A 24 -61.92 10.94 33.47
CA THR A 24 -61.44 11.34 34.79
C THR A 24 -60.12 12.11 34.63
N PRO A 25 -59.86 13.16 35.44
CA PRO A 25 -58.58 13.89 35.40
C PRO A 25 -57.37 12.95 35.46
N ARG A 26 -57.46 11.87 36.26
CA ARG A 26 -56.42 10.85 36.36
C ARG A 26 -56.18 10.08 35.05
N ALA A 27 -57.21 9.81 34.26
CA ALA A 27 -57.07 9.11 32.97
C ALA A 27 -56.48 10.05 31.90
N THR A 28 -56.92 11.31 31.87
CA THR A 28 -56.38 12.34 30.96
C THR A 28 -54.93 12.71 31.31
N ASP A 29 -54.59 12.82 32.60
CA ASP A 29 -53.23 13.10 33.05
C ASP A 29 -52.25 11.98 32.67
N LYS A 30 -52.69 10.72 32.79
CA LYS A 30 -51.91 9.56 32.32
C LYS A 30 -51.69 9.58 30.82
N ALA A 31 -52.69 9.95 30.04
CA ALA A 31 -52.57 10.06 28.59
C ALA A 31 -51.60 11.18 28.20
N HIS A 32 -51.68 12.35 28.84
CA HIS A 32 -50.75 13.47 28.61
C HIS A 32 -49.32 13.14 29.05
N ALA A 33 -49.15 12.44 30.18
CA ALA A 33 -47.85 11.96 30.62
C ALA A 33 -47.24 10.97 29.62
N LEU A 34 -48.04 10.02 29.10
CA LEU A 34 -47.59 9.08 28.08
C LEU A 34 -47.23 9.80 26.77
N GLU A 35 -48.02 10.78 26.33
CA GLU A 35 -47.73 11.58 25.14
C GLU A 35 -46.41 12.34 25.30
N THR A 36 -46.18 12.94 26.47
CA THR A 36 -44.94 13.64 26.80
C THR A 36 -43.75 12.68 26.84
N GLN A 37 -43.94 11.49 27.39
CA GLN A 37 -42.91 10.45 27.42
C GLN A 37 -42.55 10.00 26.01
N ILE A 38 -43.54 9.72 25.14
CA ILE A 38 -43.31 9.32 23.75
C ILE A 38 -42.55 10.41 22.98
N LYS A 39 -42.94 11.68 23.13
CA LYS A 39 -42.21 12.80 22.50
C LYS A 39 -40.77 12.86 22.97
N THR A 40 -40.54 12.68 24.27
CA THR A 40 -39.19 12.63 24.87
C THR A 40 -38.38 11.47 24.31
N ASP A 41 -38.96 10.27 24.26
CA ASP A 41 -38.29 9.06 23.77
C ASP A 41 -37.93 9.16 22.30
N VAL A 42 -38.83 9.71 21.48
CA VAL A 42 -38.60 9.97 20.05
C VAL A 42 -37.47 10.99 19.88
N ASN A 43 -37.49 12.11 20.61
CA ASN A 43 -36.42 13.11 20.56
C ASN A 43 -35.07 12.52 21.00
N ASN A 44 -35.05 11.71 22.06
CA ASN A 44 -33.86 11.02 22.53
C ASN A 44 -33.35 10.02 21.49
N ALA A 45 -34.24 9.27 20.82
CA ALA A 45 -33.88 8.34 19.77
C ALA A 45 -33.22 9.06 18.57
N PHE A 46 -33.79 10.18 18.11
CA PHE A 46 -33.20 10.99 17.03
C PHE A 46 -31.86 11.61 17.44
N SER A 47 -31.75 12.13 18.66
CA SER A 47 -30.49 12.67 19.19
C SER A 47 -29.40 11.61 19.24
N ASN A 48 -29.72 10.43 19.78
CA ASN A 48 -28.81 9.28 19.85
C ASN A 48 -28.39 8.79 18.45
N MET A 49 -29.32 8.74 17.50
CA MET A 49 -29.03 8.38 16.11
C MET A 49 -28.06 9.38 15.47
N ASN A 50 -28.33 10.68 15.60
CA ASN A 50 -27.47 11.73 15.06
C ASN A 50 -26.05 11.69 15.67
N ASN A 51 -25.94 11.45 16.98
CA ASN A 51 -24.65 11.31 17.65
C ASN A 51 -23.86 10.10 17.13
N LYS A 52 -24.52 8.95 16.92
CA LYS A 52 -23.89 7.76 16.33
C LYS A 52 -23.44 7.99 14.89
N LEU A 53 -24.24 8.74 14.11
CA LEU A 53 -23.90 9.09 12.73
C LEU A 53 -22.64 9.95 12.69
N LYS A 54 -22.60 11.02 13.49
CA LYS A 54 -21.43 11.89 13.64
C LYS A 54 -20.17 11.14 14.09
N ASP A 55 -20.30 10.22 15.04
CA ASP A 55 -19.16 9.39 15.47
C ASP A 55 -18.65 8.48 14.35
N SER A 56 -19.57 7.89 13.57
CA SER A 56 -19.23 7.06 12.41
C SER A 56 -18.52 7.87 11.32
N ASP A 57 -19.05 9.05 10.99
CA ASP A 57 -18.45 10.00 10.03
C ASP A 57 -17.05 10.44 10.48
N LYS A 58 -16.87 10.70 11.78
CA LYS A 58 -15.56 11.06 12.34
C LYS A 58 -14.57 9.90 12.17
N LYS A 59 -14.97 8.67 12.50
CA LYS A 59 -14.11 7.49 12.40
C LYS A 59 -13.73 7.16 10.97
N ILE A 60 -14.67 7.19 10.03
CA ILE A 60 -14.38 6.90 8.62
C ILE A 60 -13.48 7.98 7.99
N ASN A 61 -13.71 9.26 8.30
CA ASN A 61 -12.84 10.33 7.82
C ASN A 61 -11.42 10.20 8.37
N LYS A 62 -11.26 9.85 9.66
CA LYS A 62 -9.94 9.59 10.24
C LYS A 62 -9.23 8.42 9.56
N ARG A 63 -9.96 7.34 9.26
CA ARG A 63 -9.41 6.20 8.53
C ARG A 63 -8.97 6.58 7.11
N ILE A 64 -9.77 7.37 6.38
CA ILE A 64 -9.41 7.88 5.04
C ILE A 64 -8.16 8.74 5.09
N GLU A 65 -8.02 9.59 6.11
CA GLU A 65 -6.82 10.40 6.34
C GLU A 65 -5.58 9.52 6.53
N ASN A 66 -5.65 8.53 7.43
CA ASN A 66 -4.56 7.59 7.68
C ASN A 66 -4.18 6.79 6.42
N LEU A 67 -5.16 6.24 5.70
CA LEU A 67 -4.91 5.52 4.44
C LEU A 67 -4.29 6.44 3.37
N SER A 68 -4.71 7.70 3.32
CA SER A 68 -4.15 8.69 2.40
C SER A 68 -2.72 9.10 2.77
N TYR A 69 -2.37 9.08 4.06
CA TYR A 69 -1.00 9.25 4.53
C TYR A 69 -0.11 8.08 4.04
N TRP A 70 -0.52 6.84 4.29
CA TRP A 70 0.23 5.65 3.85
C TRP A 70 0.37 5.60 2.33
N LYS A 71 -0.66 6.02 1.59
CA LYS A 71 -0.59 6.18 0.14
C LYS A 71 0.57 7.05 -0.29
N LYS A 72 0.71 8.23 0.31
CA LYS A 72 1.79 9.17 -0.02
C LYS A 72 3.16 8.59 0.31
N GLN A 73 3.29 7.89 1.44
CA GLN A 73 4.54 7.23 1.82
C GLN A 73 4.95 6.19 0.78
N ILE A 74 4.02 5.30 0.40
CA ILE A 74 4.29 4.23 -0.57
C ILE A 74 4.58 4.80 -1.97
N GLU A 75 3.83 5.80 -2.42
CA GLU A 75 4.12 6.49 -3.69
C GLU A 75 5.52 7.11 -3.69
N SER A 76 5.93 7.72 -2.59
CA SER A 76 7.29 8.27 -2.44
C SER A 76 8.37 7.18 -2.46
N THR A 77 8.18 6.09 -1.71
CA THR A 77 9.10 4.95 -1.69
C THR A 77 9.21 4.28 -3.07
N LEU A 78 8.09 4.12 -3.78
CA LEU A 78 8.08 3.58 -5.15
C LEU A 78 8.83 4.49 -6.14
N GLN A 79 8.67 5.81 -6.04
CA GLN A 79 9.44 6.76 -6.84
C GLN A 79 10.94 6.64 -6.55
N ALA A 80 11.33 6.56 -5.28
CA ALA A 80 12.73 6.39 -4.88
C ALA A 80 13.31 5.05 -5.39
N MET A 81 12.56 3.95 -5.27
CA MET A 81 12.94 2.65 -5.82
C MET A 81 13.09 2.66 -7.34
N ASN A 82 12.16 3.30 -8.06
CA ASN A 82 12.26 3.43 -9.52
C ASN A 82 13.51 4.21 -9.93
N LYS A 83 13.78 5.33 -9.25
CA LYS A 83 14.98 6.12 -9.50
C LYS A 83 16.25 5.29 -9.31
N GLU A 84 16.35 4.57 -8.19
CA GLU A 84 17.52 3.75 -7.90
C GLU A 84 17.67 2.56 -8.87
N ILE A 85 16.57 1.90 -9.25
CA ILE A 85 16.61 0.84 -10.28
C ILE A 85 17.15 1.38 -11.61
N ASN A 86 16.68 2.54 -12.05
CA ASN A 86 17.13 3.14 -13.30
C ASN A 86 18.62 3.53 -13.23
N THR A 87 19.04 4.18 -12.14
CA THR A 87 20.44 4.55 -11.95
C THR A 87 21.36 3.33 -11.89
N LEU A 88 20.96 2.25 -11.20
CA LEU A 88 21.75 1.02 -11.15
C LEU A 88 21.82 0.32 -12.53
N ASP A 89 20.77 0.41 -13.36
CA ASP A 89 20.79 -0.17 -14.71
C ASP A 89 21.67 0.65 -15.67
N ASP A 90 21.74 1.98 -15.52
CA ASP A 90 22.71 2.82 -16.24
C ASP A 90 24.16 2.43 -15.89
N ASP A 91 24.44 2.25 -14.59
CA ASP A 91 25.75 1.82 -14.12
C ASP A 91 26.10 0.41 -14.58
N ARG A 92 25.12 -0.50 -14.60
CA ARG A 92 25.24 -1.83 -15.18
C ARG A 92 25.58 -1.77 -16.66
N ALA A 93 24.93 -0.91 -17.43
CA ALA A 93 25.21 -0.74 -18.85
C ALA A 93 26.64 -0.21 -19.07
N ARG A 94 27.08 0.77 -18.26
CA ARG A 94 28.45 1.29 -18.28
C ARG A 94 29.48 0.21 -17.96
N LEU A 95 29.24 -0.60 -16.93
CA LEU A 95 30.12 -1.72 -16.55
C LEU A 95 30.21 -2.78 -17.66
N LYS A 96 29.08 -3.11 -18.32
CA LYS A 96 29.07 -3.99 -19.50
C LYS A 96 29.86 -3.41 -20.67
N GLY A 97 29.76 -2.10 -20.89
CA GLY A 97 30.56 -1.39 -21.89
C GLY A 97 32.05 -1.48 -21.59
N ALA A 98 32.45 -1.21 -20.35
CA ALA A 98 33.84 -1.29 -19.90
C ALA A 98 34.42 -2.71 -20.07
N CYS A 99 33.65 -3.76 -19.73
CA CYS A 99 34.05 -5.14 -19.98
C CYS A 99 34.34 -5.41 -21.47
N LYS A 100 33.51 -4.89 -22.38
CA LYS A 100 33.69 -5.07 -23.83
C LYS A 100 34.92 -4.35 -24.35
N ILE A 101 35.19 -3.14 -23.87
CA ILE A 101 36.35 -2.35 -24.27
C ILE A 101 37.65 -3.09 -23.92
N LEU A 102 37.72 -3.69 -22.73
CA LEU A 102 38.91 -4.45 -22.29
C LEU A 102 39.21 -5.70 -23.13
N MET A 103 38.24 -6.24 -23.89
CA MET A 103 38.46 -7.42 -24.72
C MET A 103 39.48 -7.16 -25.83
N MET A 104 39.54 -5.94 -26.36
CA MET A 104 40.42 -5.61 -27.50
C MET A 104 41.90 -5.50 -27.07
N PRO A 105 42.28 -4.71 -26.05
CA PRO A 105 43.66 -4.68 -25.55
C PRO A 105 44.15 -6.06 -25.08
N GLU A 106 43.28 -6.85 -24.43
CA GLU A 106 43.63 -8.20 -24.00
C GLU A 106 43.94 -9.12 -25.19
N ALA A 107 43.14 -9.04 -26.27
CA ALA A 107 43.36 -9.82 -27.49
C ALA A 107 44.65 -9.42 -28.19
N ILE A 108 44.89 -8.11 -28.37
CA ILE A 108 46.11 -7.58 -28.99
C ILE A 108 47.34 -8.03 -28.21
N SER A 109 47.34 -7.86 -26.89
CA SER A 109 48.48 -8.23 -26.04
C SER A 109 48.77 -9.73 -26.10
N ARG A 110 47.74 -10.58 -26.13
CA ARG A 110 47.92 -12.03 -26.31
C ARG A 110 48.44 -12.41 -27.69
N GLU A 111 47.93 -11.78 -28.75
CA GLU A 111 48.41 -12.01 -30.11
C GLU A 111 49.86 -11.57 -30.28
N CYS A 112 50.25 -10.42 -29.71
CA CYS A 112 51.64 -9.98 -29.68
C CYS A 112 52.55 -10.98 -28.96
N LEU A 113 52.10 -11.56 -27.83
CA LEU A 113 52.87 -12.63 -27.16
C LEU A 113 52.99 -13.88 -28.03
N GLU A 114 51.90 -14.32 -28.66
CA GLU A 114 51.89 -15.50 -29.54
C GLU A 114 52.86 -15.33 -30.71
N LEU A 115 52.82 -14.20 -31.40
CA LEU A 115 53.71 -13.90 -32.52
C LEU A 115 55.20 -13.91 -32.11
N ARG A 116 55.50 -13.48 -30.87
CA ARG A 116 56.87 -13.47 -30.35
C ARG A 116 57.41 -14.86 -30.06
N THR A 117 56.55 -15.86 -29.84
CA THR A 117 56.99 -17.26 -29.69
C THR A 117 57.56 -17.84 -30.98
N GLY A 118 57.26 -17.24 -32.14
CA GLY A 118 57.75 -17.66 -33.45
C GLY A 118 59.12 -17.10 -33.85
N ARG A 119 59.82 -16.39 -32.95
CA ARG A 119 61.18 -15.86 -33.24
C ARG A 119 62.17 -17.02 -33.36
N TYR A 120 63.07 -16.92 -34.34
CA TYR A 120 64.12 -17.91 -34.57
C TYR A 120 65.28 -17.71 -33.58
N GLU A 121 66.00 -18.78 -33.22
CA GLU A 121 67.18 -18.69 -32.35
C GLU A 121 68.31 -17.90 -33.03
N PRO A 122 68.99 -16.95 -32.36
CA PRO A 122 69.01 -16.67 -30.93
C PRO A 122 68.04 -15.56 -30.46
N ASP A 123 67.18 -15.03 -31.33
CA ASP A 123 66.29 -13.90 -31.04
C ASP A 123 65.06 -14.28 -30.19
N LEU A 124 64.88 -15.57 -29.91
CA LEU A 124 63.89 -16.09 -28.97
C LEU A 124 64.32 -15.81 -27.53
N VAL A 125 64.16 -14.55 -27.12
CA VAL A 125 64.54 -14.05 -25.79
C VAL A 125 63.40 -13.30 -25.13
N ARG A 126 63.37 -13.38 -23.79
CA ARG A 126 62.50 -12.62 -22.89
C ARG A 126 62.98 -11.17 -22.75
N ASP A 127 62.83 -10.40 -23.82
CA ASP A 127 63.14 -8.96 -23.81
C ASP A 127 62.13 -8.14 -22.96
N ASP A 128 62.45 -6.86 -22.76
CA ASP A 128 61.63 -5.95 -21.97
C ASP A 128 60.20 -5.83 -22.52
N ALA A 129 60.02 -5.85 -23.84
CA ALA A 129 58.69 -5.77 -24.44
C ALA A 129 57.85 -7.02 -24.16
N GLU A 130 58.44 -8.22 -24.07
CA GLU A 130 57.73 -9.42 -23.61
C GLU A 130 57.28 -9.29 -22.16
N GLN A 131 58.15 -8.77 -21.29
CA GLN A 131 57.82 -8.59 -19.88
C GLN A 131 56.67 -7.60 -19.69
N GLU A 132 56.67 -6.48 -20.42
CA GLU A 132 55.58 -5.51 -20.38
C GLU A 132 54.27 -6.09 -20.94
N LEU A 133 54.31 -6.85 -22.04
CA LEU A 133 53.11 -7.52 -22.57
C LEU A 133 52.52 -8.55 -21.58
N ILE A 134 53.36 -9.30 -20.87
CA ILE A 134 52.90 -10.24 -19.84
C ILE A 134 52.23 -9.48 -18.68
N LYS A 135 52.82 -8.36 -18.25
CA LYS A 135 52.22 -7.50 -17.21
C LYS A 135 50.89 -6.93 -17.67
N GLU A 136 50.79 -6.46 -18.91
CA GLU A 136 49.55 -5.94 -19.48
C GLU A 136 48.44 -7.00 -19.49
N VAL A 137 48.72 -8.21 -19.98
CA VAL A 137 47.76 -9.33 -19.96
C VAL A 137 47.32 -9.66 -18.53
N ALA A 138 48.25 -9.67 -17.57
CA ALA A 138 47.93 -9.95 -16.16
C ALA A 138 47.03 -8.87 -15.54
N ILE A 139 47.35 -7.59 -15.76
CA ILE A 139 46.57 -6.45 -15.23
C ILE A 139 45.17 -6.43 -15.86
N VAL A 140 45.07 -6.53 -17.18
CA VAL A 140 43.78 -6.53 -17.89
C VAL A 140 42.93 -7.73 -17.46
N GLY A 141 43.56 -8.90 -17.28
CA GLY A 141 42.90 -10.09 -16.75
C GLY A 141 42.29 -9.87 -15.37
N GLU A 142 43.03 -9.23 -14.46
CA GLU A 142 42.54 -8.93 -13.11
C GLU A 142 41.40 -7.89 -13.12
N ILE A 143 41.52 -6.83 -13.91
CA ILE A 143 40.45 -5.83 -14.07
C ILE A 143 39.18 -6.49 -14.61
N ARG A 144 39.30 -7.35 -15.63
CA ARG A 144 38.16 -8.09 -16.18
C ARG A 144 37.50 -9.00 -15.15
N ARG A 145 38.30 -9.66 -14.29
CA ARG A 145 37.80 -10.50 -13.19
C ARG A 145 37.01 -9.66 -12.19
N VAL A 146 37.52 -8.50 -11.80
CA VAL A 146 36.84 -7.55 -10.90
C VAL A 146 35.53 -7.09 -11.54
N PHE A 147 35.55 -6.60 -12.77
CA PHE A 147 34.35 -6.09 -13.45
C PHE A 147 33.27 -7.17 -13.61
N THR A 148 33.66 -8.39 -13.97
CA THR A 148 32.71 -9.51 -14.11
C THR A 148 32.09 -9.88 -12.77
N THR A 149 32.89 -9.91 -11.69
CA THR A 149 32.39 -10.20 -10.34
C THR A 149 31.42 -9.11 -9.88
N THR A 150 31.76 -7.85 -10.08
CA THR A 150 30.89 -6.72 -9.73
C THR A 150 29.62 -6.72 -10.56
N LEU A 151 29.68 -7.08 -11.84
CA LEU A 151 28.50 -7.18 -12.69
C LEU A 151 27.50 -8.21 -12.16
N LEU A 152 27.97 -9.36 -11.69
CA LEU A 152 27.12 -10.38 -11.05
C LEU A 152 26.47 -9.86 -9.77
N GLN A 153 27.19 -9.08 -8.95
CA GLN A 153 26.65 -8.45 -7.75
C GLN A 153 25.55 -7.44 -8.10
N VAL A 154 25.77 -6.62 -9.13
CA VAL A 154 24.80 -5.65 -9.65
C VAL A 154 23.54 -6.35 -10.15
N GLU A 155 23.67 -7.42 -10.94
CA GLU A 155 22.51 -8.15 -11.45
C GLU A 155 21.69 -8.79 -10.32
N LYS A 156 22.36 -9.35 -9.30
CA LYS A 156 21.71 -9.87 -8.10
C LYS A 156 20.99 -8.77 -7.32
N GLN A 157 21.60 -7.60 -7.17
CA GLN A 157 21.00 -6.47 -6.46
C GLN A 157 19.81 -5.88 -7.23
N MET A 158 19.89 -5.77 -8.56
CA MET A 158 18.73 -5.37 -9.37
C MET A 158 17.54 -6.33 -9.22
N ALA A 159 17.80 -7.64 -9.17
CA ALA A 159 16.74 -8.62 -8.95
C ALA A 159 16.04 -8.40 -7.59
N ARG A 160 16.81 -8.11 -6.53
CA ARG A 160 16.26 -7.75 -5.21
C ARG A 160 15.45 -6.46 -5.25
N ASN A 161 15.97 -5.41 -5.90
CA ASN A 161 15.26 -4.14 -6.04
C ASN A 161 13.92 -4.32 -6.75
N LYS A 162 13.89 -5.08 -7.85
CA LYS A 162 12.67 -5.40 -8.60
C LYS A 162 11.68 -6.22 -7.77
N ALA A 163 12.17 -7.23 -7.05
CA ALA A 163 11.32 -8.05 -6.18
C ALA A 163 10.68 -7.24 -5.04
N ALA A 164 11.46 -6.40 -4.36
CA ALA A 164 10.95 -5.51 -3.30
C ALA A 164 9.89 -4.55 -3.85
N LYS A 165 10.16 -3.93 -5.01
CA LYS A 165 9.21 -3.06 -5.71
C LYS A 165 7.91 -3.80 -6.07
N SER A 166 7.99 -4.97 -6.68
CA SER A 166 6.79 -5.73 -7.05
C SER A 166 5.98 -6.18 -5.84
N SER A 167 6.64 -6.54 -4.73
CA SER A 167 5.97 -6.92 -3.49
C SER A 167 5.13 -5.76 -2.91
N ILE A 168 5.69 -4.55 -2.84
CA ILE A 168 4.97 -3.39 -2.31
C ILE A 168 3.87 -2.91 -3.28
N GLU A 169 4.08 -3.02 -4.60
CA GLU A 169 3.02 -2.71 -5.60
C GLU A 169 1.82 -3.65 -5.47
N PHE A 170 2.08 -4.93 -5.25
CA PHE A 170 1.02 -5.93 -5.06
C PHE A 170 0.20 -5.64 -3.79
N ASP A 171 0.88 -5.52 -2.64
CA ASP A 171 0.22 -5.22 -1.35
C ASP A 171 -0.57 -3.90 -1.41
N TRP A 172 -0.01 -2.89 -2.08
CA TRP A 172 -0.66 -1.59 -2.20
C TRP A 172 -1.89 -1.59 -3.11
N SER A 173 -1.93 -2.45 -4.13
CA SER A 173 -3.06 -2.54 -5.05
C SER A 173 -4.36 -2.91 -4.34
N ASP A 174 -4.32 -3.86 -3.41
CA ASP A 174 -5.46 -4.29 -2.60
C ASP A 174 -5.91 -3.18 -1.62
N LYS A 175 -4.94 -2.52 -0.99
CA LYS A 175 -5.18 -1.40 -0.08
C LYS A 175 -5.83 -0.19 -0.78
N MET A 176 -5.55 0.03 -2.07
CA MET A 176 -6.19 1.10 -2.85
C MET A 176 -7.70 0.84 -3.06
N VAL A 177 -8.10 -0.42 -3.20
CA VAL A 177 -9.52 -0.80 -3.28
C VAL A 177 -10.22 -0.44 -1.97
N THR A 178 -9.59 -0.72 -0.84
CA THR A 178 -10.11 -0.35 0.49
C THR A 178 -10.31 1.16 0.61
N LEU A 179 -9.31 1.97 0.24
CA LEU A 179 -9.43 3.43 0.27
C LEU A 179 -10.56 3.95 -0.65
N LYS A 180 -10.77 3.33 -1.81
CA LYS A 180 -11.86 3.69 -2.72
C LYS A 180 -13.22 3.40 -2.10
N VAL A 181 -13.38 2.24 -1.45
CA VAL A 181 -14.60 1.86 -0.74
C VAL A 181 -14.87 2.80 0.42
N ASP A 182 -13.86 3.11 1.23
CA ASP A 182 -14.00 4.03 2.37
C ASP A 182 -14.43 5.43 1.91
N LYS A 183 -13.83 5.97 0.84
CA LYS A 183 -14.24 7.25 0.25
C LYS A 183 -15.68 7.24 -0.25
N LYS A 184 -16.12 6.13 -0.86
CA LYS A 184 -17.52 5.98 -1.29
C LYS A 184 -18.44 5.95 -0.07
N ASN A 185 -18.09 5.19 0.96
CA ASN A 185 -18.89 5.10 2.18
C ASN A 185 -19.01 6.44 2.90
N ALA A 186 -17.93 7.24 2.94
CA ALA A 186 -17.95 8.59 3.51
C ALA A 186 -18.80 9.59 2.72
N SER A 187 -19.15 9.28 1.46
CA SER A 187 -20.07 10.10 0.65
C SER A 187 -21.55 9.73 0.83
N LEU A 188 -21.85 8.65 1.55
CA LEU A 188 -23.22 8.21 1.79
C LEU A 188 -23.85 9.03 2.91
N SER A 189 -25.13 9.37 2.74
CA SER A 189 -25.97 10.00 3.75
C SER A 189 -27.20 9.12 4.05
N PRO A 190 -27.92 9.34 5.16
CA PRO A 190 -29.14 8.59 5.49
C PRO A 190 -30.21 8.59 4.37
N GLU A 191 -30.21 9.61 3.52
CA GLU A 191 -31.12 9.79 2.40
C GLU A 191 -30.68 9.03 1.13
N SER A 192 -29.55 8.31 1.18
CA SER A 192 -29.03 7.57 0.03
C SER A 192 -29.90 6.36 -0.31
N ASN A 193 -30.30 6.24 -1.59
CA ASN A 193 -31.29 5.28 -2.11
C ASN A 193 -30.92 3.78 -2.04
N LEU A 194 -29.89 3.38 -1.30
CA LEU A 194 -29.36 1.99 -1.29
C LEU A 194 -28.92 1.50 0.12
N ILE A 195 -29.34 2.15 1.20
CA ILE A 195 -29.02 1.69 2.56
C ILE A 195 -30.00 0.58 2.96
N VAL A 196 -29.58 -0.67 2.83
CA VAL A 196 -30.36 -1.85 3.26
C VAL A 196 -29.62 -2.55 4.41
N CYS A 197 -30.36 -2.95 5.45
CA CYS A 197 -29.80 -3.77 6.52
C CYS A 197 -29.66 -5.22 6.02
N HIS A 198 -28.42 -5.68 5.84
CA HIS A 198 -28.13 -7.07 5.52
C HIS A 198 -27.75 -7.85 6.80
N PRO A 199 -28.29 -9.06 7.03
CA PRO A 199 -27.86 -9.91 8.13
C PRO A 199 -26.37 -10.24 8.03
N GLY A 200 -25.66 -10.23 9.17
CA GLY A 200 -24.25 -10.64 9.24
C GLY A 200 -23.23 -9.57 8.81
N VAL A 201 -23.65 -8.33 8.53
CA VAL A 201 -22.73 -7.21 8.19
C VAL A 201 -21.69 -6.93 9.28
N ALA A 202 -22.01 -7.23 10.54
CA ALA A 202 -21.09 -7.07 11.67
C ALA A 202 -20.17 -8.29 11.90
N ARG A 203 -20.24 -9.35 11.08
CA ARG A 203 -19.42 -10.54 11.25
C ARG A 203 -17.97 -10.22 10.91
N TRP A 204 -17.06 -10.52 11.83
CA TRP A 204 -15.62 -10.48 11.57
C TRP A 204 -15.18 -11.80 10.90
N PRO A 205 -14.62 -11.77 9.67
CA PRO A 205 -14.07 -12.96 9.02
C PRO A 205 -12.87 -13.53 9.80
N GLU A 206 -12.67 -14.85 9.75
CA GLU A 206 -11.49 -15.50 10.38
C GLU A 206 -10.16 -15.04 9.75
N ASN A 207 -10.18 -14.65 8.48
CA ASN A 207 -9.02 -14.16 7.74
C ASN A 207 -8.92 -12.62 7.73
N ALA A 208 -9.68 -11.90 8.55
CA ALA A 208 -9.63 -10.45 8.58
C ALA A 208 -8.47 -9.93 9.43
N THR A 209 -7.74 -8.98 8.86
CA THR A 209 -6.56 -8.35 9.48
C THR A 209 -6.99 -7.20 10.39
N THR A 210 -6.38 -7.09 11.58
CA THR A 210 -6.60 -5.92 12.45
C THR A 210 -5.93 -4.68 11.88
N LEU A 211 -6.34 -3.50 12.34
CA LEU A 211 -5.73 -2.24 11.91
C LEU A 211 -4.22 -2.19 12.25
N GLU A 212 -3.85 -2.69 13.42
CA GLU A 212 -2.45 -2.72 13.89
C GLU A 212 -1.57 -3.55 12.95
N TYR A 213 -2.03 -4.74 12.56
CA TYR A 213 -1.32 -5.56 11.57
C TYR A 213 -1.26 -4.86 10.21
N TRP A 214 -2.33 -4.19 9.79
CA TRP A 214 -2.35 -3.47 8.52
C TRP A 214 -1.30 -2.34 8.48
N GLU A 215 -1.17 -1.57 9.55
CA GLU A 215 -0.16 -0.51 9.69
C GLU A 215 1.26 -1.07 9.80
N HIS A 216 1.43 -2.19 10.51
CA HIS A 216 2.68 -2.92 10.58
C HIS A 216 3.15 -3.37 9.18
N TYR A 217 2.30 -4.01 8.39
CA TYR A 217 2.65 -4.47 7.04
C TYR A 217 3.01 -3.33 6.08
N CYS A 218 2.32 -2.18 6.18
CA CYS A 218 2.68 -0.98 5.42
C CYS A 218 4.07 -0.48 5.80
N SER A 219 4.34 -0.38 7.10
CA SER A 219 5.63 0.06 7.64
C SER A 219 6.76 -0.88 7.25
N GLU A 220 6.53 -2.20 7.34
CA GLU A 220 7.49 -3.23 7.02
C GLU A 220 7.80 -3.28 5.53
N SER A 221 6.80 -3.15 4.66
CA SER A 221 6.99 -3.10 3.21
C SER A 221 7.82 -1.90 2.78
N ILE A 222 7.58 -0.73 3.39
CA ILE A 222 8.39 0.47 3.17
C ILE A 222 9.82 0.24 3.67
N ARG A 223 9.99 -0.30 4.89
CA ARG A 223 11.30 -0.60 5.48
C ARG A 223 12.11 -1.54 4.58
N ASN A 224 11.51 -2.62 4.09
CA ASN A 224 12.17 -3.57 3.19
C ASN A 224 12.64 -2.89 1.89
N CYS A 225 11.79 -2.06 1.27
CA CYS A 225 12.20 -1.26 0.11
C CYS A 225 13.38 -0.34 0.43
N GLU A 226 13.34 0.38 1.55
CA GLU A 226 14.42 1.27 1.96
C GLU A 226 15.74 0.55 2.25
N GLU A 227 15.70 -0.63 2.87
CA GLU A 227 16.88 -1.46 3.13
C GLU A 227 17.52 -1.95 1.83
N VAL A 228 16.71 -2.46 0.92
CA VAL A 228 17.15 -2.92 -0.40
C VAL A 228 17.71 -1.75 -1.23
N ARG A 229 17.06 -0.58 -1.18
CA ARG A 229 17.53 0.65 -1.83
C ARG A 229 18.87 1.12 -1.28
N LYS A 230 19.05 1.17 0.04
CA LYS A 230 20.33 1.56 0.68
C LYS A 230 21.46 0.59 0.34
N ALA A 231 21.16 -0.71 0.27
CA ALA A 231 22.14 -1.71 -0.18
C ALA A 231 22.55 -1.47 -1.65
N SER A 232 21.60 -1.08 -2.50
CA SER A 232 21.84 -0.68 -3.90
C SER A 232 22.72 0.57 -3.99
N GLU A 233 22.41 1.60 -3.23
CA GLU A 233 23.20 2.84 -3.18
C GLU A 233 24.63 2.60 -2.70
N LYS A 234 24.82 1.72 -1.71
CA LYS A 234 26.14 1.32 -1.24
C LYS A 234 26.93 0.62 -2.35
N LEU A 235 26.33 -0.36 -3.01
CA LEU A 235 26.97 -1.07 -4.14
C LEU A 235 27.35 -0.10 -5.27
N ARG A 236 26.51 0.90 -5.53
CA ARG A 236 26.80 1.96 -6.49
C ARG A 236 27.96 2.86 -6.06
N GLY A 237 28.06 3.19 -4.78
CA GLY A 237 29.22 3.86 -4.21
C GLY A 237 30.51 3.08 -4.47
N ASP A 238 30.49 1.78 -4.19
CA ASP A 238 31.62 0.88 -4.41
C ASP A 238 31.97 0.78 -5.92
N LEU A 239 30.97 0.71 -6.81
CA LEU A 239 31.15 0.73 -8.26
C LEU A 239 31.91 1.96 -8.76
N MET A 240 31.58 3.15 -8.25
CA MET A 240 32.25 4.38 -8.69
C MET A 240 33.72 4.36 -8.33
N THR A 241 34.11 3.75 -7.20
CA THR A 241 35.53 3.61 -6.84
C THR A 241 36.30 2.62 -7.71
N VAL A 242 35.60 1.68 -8.36
CA VAL A 242 36.22 0.65 -9.21
C VAL A 242 36.33 1.10 -10.68
N ILE A 243 35.46 2.01 -11.12
CA ILE A 243 35.39 2.50 -12.51
C ILE A 243 36.19 3.80 -12.71
N THR A 244 36.42 4.59 -11.64
CA THR A 244 37.20 5.84 -11.66
C THR A 244 38.67 5.56 -11.41
#